data_AF-A0AAD9GWL7-F1
#
_entry.id   AF-A0AAD9GWL7-F1
#
_cell.length_a   1.000
_cell.length_b   1.000
_cell.length_c   1.000
_cell.angle_alpha   90.00
_cell.angle_beta   90.00
_cell.angle_gamma   90.00
#
_symmetry.space_group_name_H-M   'P 1'
#
loop_
_entity.id
_entity.type
_entity.pdbx_description
1 polymer ?
#
loop_
_entity_poly.entity_id
_entity_poly.type
_entity_poly.pdbx_seq_one_letter_code
_entity_poly.pdbx_strand_id
1 'polypeptide(L)'
;MKRYAEQAARDADVLKELGFVWDHYWTEWNERIFPVLETFKMVNGHNNIPHSFVVPSTKPWPKKSHGLSIGEIVYHIRTNCNYFDQISRNVDRFASLGFELLKKKRNQRVEPILATFEVLHGHRDIPIDFVVPSEAP
;
A
#
# COMPACT_ATOMS: atom_id res chain seq x y z
N MET A 1 -22.43 -19.81 -20.22
CA MET A 1 -21.59 -19.04 -19.27
C MET A 1 -21.95 -19.21 -17.79
N LYS A 2 -23.20 -19.54 -17.40
CA LYS A 2 -23.60 -19.65 -15.97
C LYS A 2 -22.86 -20.73 -15.15
N ARG A 3 -22.46 -21.85 -15.75
CA ARG A 3 -21.85 -23.00 -15.06
C ARG A 3 -20.45 -22.74 -14.46
N TYR A 4 -19.69 -21.81 -15.05
CA TYR A 4 -18.34 -21.46 -14.57
C TYR A 4 -18.37 -20.56 -13.34
N ALA A 5 -19.31 -19.61 -13.28
CA ALA A 5 -19.44 -18.70 -12.14
C ALA A 5 -19.94 -19.42 -10.87
N GLU A 6 -20.87 -20.36 -11.03
CA GLU A 6 -21.35 -21.21 -9.92
C GLU A 6 -20.27 -22.16 -9.38
N GLN A 7 -19.42 -22.68 -10.28
CA GLN A 7 -18.28 -23.52 -9.91
C GLN A 7 -17.22 -22.70 -9.17
N ALA A 8 -16.84 -21.53 -9.72
CA ALA A 8 -15.90 -20.62 -9.08
C ALA A 8 -16.36 -20.12 -7.70
N ALA A 9 -17.67 -19.86 -7.53
CA ALA A 9 -18.23 -19.47 -6.23
C ALA A 9 -18.20 -20.61 -5.21
N ARG A 10 -18.48 -21.85 -5.63
CA ARG A 10 -18.39 -23.04 -4.75
C ARG A 10 -16.96 -23.32 -4.32
N ASP A 11 -16.02 -23.19 -5.26
CA ASP A 11 -14.61 -23.49 -5.01
C ASP A 11 -13.93 -22.34 -4.23
N ALA A 12 -14.52 -21.14 -4.20
CA ALA A 12 -13.99 -20.00 -3.43
C ALA A 12 -13.93 -20.27 -1.93
N ASP A 13 -14.95 -20.90 -1.34
CA ASP A 13 -14.96 -21.23 0.09
C ASP A 13 -13.93 -22.30 0.43
N VAL A 14 -13.77 -23.32 -0.42
CA VAL A 14 -12.73 -24.36 -0.27
C VAL A 14 -11.33 -23.76 -0.38
N LEU A 15 -11.11 -22.88 -1.35
CA LEU A 15 -9.83 -22.19 -1.52
C LEU A 15 -9.53 -21.27 -0.33
N LYS A 16 -10.55 -20.63 0.24
CA LYS A 16 -10.42 -19.84 1.46
C LYS A 16 -10.03 -20.71 2.67
N GLU A 17 -10.64 -21.88 2.85
CA GLU A 17 -10.25 -22.83 3.90
C GLU A 17 -8.83 -23.36 3.74
N LEU A 18 -8.37 -23.55 2.50
CA LEU A 18 -7.00 -23.94 2.19
C LEU A 18 -5.97 -22.80 2.38
N GLY A 19 -6.43 -21.60 2.76
CA GLY A 19 -5.57 -20.43 2.94
C GLY A 19 -5.06 -19.85 1.62
N PHE A 20 -5.78 -20.07 0.52
CA PHE A 20 -5.41 -19.55 -0.79
C PHE A 20 -5.39 -18.02 -0.77
N VAL A 21 -4.24 -17.46 -1.13
CA VAL A 21 -4.02 -16.01 -1.13
C VAL A 21 -4.33 -15.46 -2.52
N TRP A 22 -5.44 -14.74 -2.63
CA TRP A 22 -5.92 -14.15 -3.88
C TRP A 22 -5.11 -12.94 -4.35
N ASP A 23 -4.54 -12.18 -3.41
CA ASP A 23 -3.65 -11.06 -3.69
C ASP A 23 -2.46 -11.16 -2.74
N HIS A 24 -1.40 -11.80 -3.24
CA HIS A 24 -0.18 -12.06 -2.45
C HIS A 24 0.42 -10.76 -1.90
N TYR A 25 0.44 -9.71 -2.71
CA TYR A 25 0.97 -8.42 -2.31
C TYR A 25 0.10 -7.75 -1.24
N TRP A 26 -1.22 -7.85 -1.35
CA TRP A 26 -2.14 -7.34 -0.33
C TRP A 26 -2.02 -8.08 1.01
N THR A 27 -1.93 -9.41 0.97
CA THR A 27 -1.78 -10.22 2.18
C THR A 27 -0.43 -10.02 2.83
N GLU A 28 0.67 -10.02 2.07
CA GLU A 28 2.00 -9.74 2.60
C GLU A 28 2.06 -8.33 3.22
N TRP A 29 1.49 -7.34 2.53
CA TRP A 29 1.42 -5.98 3.04
C TRP A 29 0.69 -5.89 4.38
N ASN A 30 -0.54 -6.38 4.44
CA ASN A 30 -1.38 -6.22 5.62
C ASN A 30 -0.98 -7.11 6.80
N GLU A 31 -0.46 -8.31 6.53
CA GLU A 31 -0.17 -9.27 7.60
C GLU A 31 1.27 -9.19 8.10
N ARG A 32 2.21 -8.71 7.27
CA ARG A 32 3.64 -8.73 7.60
C ARG A 32 4.28 -7.36 7.62
N ILE A 33 4.04 -6.53 6.59
CA ILE A 33 4.76 -5.26 6.43
C ILE A 33 4.14 -4.17 7.30
N PHE A 34 2.84 -3.92 7.15
CA PHE A 34 2.15 -2.82 7.83
C PHE A 34 2.21 -2.91 9.37
N PRO A 35 1.97 -4.08 10.00
CA PRO A 35 2.06 -4.19 11.47
C PRO A 35 3.46 -3.87 12.01
N VAL A 36 4.50 -4.09 11.22
CA VAL A 36 5.88 -3.74 11.60
C VAL A 36 6.08 -2.23 11.55
N LEU A 37 5.53 -1.54 10.55
CA LEU A 37 5.60 -0.08 10.45
C LEU A 37 4.90 0.57 11.64
N GLU A 38 3.72 0.07 12.03
CA GLU A 38 3.01 0.50 13.24
C GLU A 38 3.85 0.27 14.49
N THR A 39 4.38 -0.95 14.66
CA THR A 39 5.20 -1.30 15.82
C THR A 39 6.46 -0.44 15.90
N PHE A 40 7.13 -0.19 14.78
CA PHE A 40 8.33 0.64 14.73
C PHE A 40 8.03 2.08 15.16
N LYS A 41 6.95 2.67 14.66
CA LYS A 41 6.53 4.02 15.07
C LYS A 41 6.20 4.07 16.56
N MET A 42 5.51 3.06 17.08
CA MET A 42 5.18 2.96 18.50
C MET A 42 6.44 2.86 19.38
N VAL A 43 7.42 2.04 19.00
CA VAL A 43 8.64 1.80 19.80
C VAL A 43 9.63 2.96 19.72
N ASN A 44 9.80 3.55 18.53
CA ASN A 44 10.84 4.53 18.27
C ASN A 44 10.33 5.99 18.27
N GLY A 45 9.01 6.20 18.24
CA GLY A 45 8.39 7.53 18.13
C GLY A 45 8.52 8.18 16.75
N HIS A 46 9.23 7.56 15.80
CA HIS A 46 9.50 8.11 14.47
C HIS A 46 9.42 7.04 13.37
N ASN A 47 9.36 7.50 12.11
CA ASN A 47 9.19 6.64 10.93
C ASN A 47 10.49 6.44 10.14
N ASN A 48 11.63 6.87 10.70
CA ASN A 48 12.93 6.71 10.06
C ASN A 48 13.49 5.30 10.30
N ILE A 49 13.09 4.36 9.46
CA ILE A 49 13.56 2.97 9.51
C ILE A 49 14.93 2.88 8.82
N PRO A 50 15.98 2.42 9.52
CA PRO A 50 17.29 2.18 8.91
C PRO A 50 17.24 1.11 7.82
N HIS A 51 18.05 1.25 6.76
CA HIS A 51 18.12 0.27 5.67
C HIS A 51 18.44 -1.16 6.16
N SER A 52 19.31 -1.29 7.15
CA SER A 52 19.74 -2.58 7.72
C SER A 52 18.78 -3.13 8.78
N PHE A 53 17.64 -2.48 9.04
CA PHE A 53 16.75 -2.89 10.11
C PHE A 53 15.99 -4.18 9.74
N VAL A 54 16.23 -5.21 10.53
CA VAL A 54 15.56 -6.51 10.47
C VAL A 54 14.67 -6.66 11.69
N VAL A 55 13.44 -7.13 11.48
CA VAL A 55 12.45 -7.28 12.56
C VAL A 55 12.94 -8.29 13.61
N PRO A 56 13.13 -7.88 14.87
CA PRO A 56 13.55 -8.79 15.93
C PRO A 56 12.51 -9.85 16.25
N SER A 57 12.96 -11.02 16.70
CA SER A 57 12.07 -12.15 17.08
C SER A 57 11.48 -12.04 18.49
N THR A 58 11.45 -10.84 19.06
CA THR A 58 11.04 -10.55 20.44
C THR A 58 9.81 -9.64 20.47
N LYS A 59 9.13 -9.54 21.62
CA LYS A 59 8.08 -8.52 21.80
C LYS A 59 8.70 -7.11 21.72
N PRO A 60 8.00 -6.11 21.15
CA PRO A 60 6.59 -6.12 20.71
C PRO A 60 6.39 -6.55 19.25
N TRP A 61 7.41 -7.07 18.56
CA TRP A 61 7.36 -7.29 17.12
C TRP A 61 6.40 -8.43 16.70
N PRO A 62 5.63 -8.26 15.61
CA PRO A 62 4.70 -9.28 15.12
C PRO A 62 5.41 -10.58 14.73
N LYS A 63 4.94 -11.73 15.22
CA LYS A 63 5.54 -13.04 14.96
C LYS A 63 5.67 -13.38 13.47
N LYS A 64 4.66 -13.03 12.66
CA LYS A 64 4.64 -13.26 11.20
C LYS A 64 5.72 -12.46 10.45
N SER A 65 6.32 -11.48 11.11
CA SER A 65 7.29 -10.57 10.53
C SER A 65 8.70 -10.76 11.08
N HIS A 66 8.92 -11.69 12.02
CA HIS A 66 10.25 -11.97 12.57
C HIS A 66 11.26 -12.31 11.46
N GLY A 67 12.43 -11.68 11.49
CA GLY A 67 13.47 -11.83 10.47
C GLY A 67 13.20 -11.09 9.15
N LEU A 68 12.09 -10.36 9.00
CA LEU A 68 11.81 -9.57 7.81
C LEU A 68 12.76 -8.37 7.72
N SER A 69 13.44 -8.22 6.58
CA SER A 69 14.26 -7.04 6.28
C SER A 69 13.39 -5.85 5.89
N ILE A 70 12.66 -5.31 6.87
CA ILE A 70 11.73 -4.18 6.65
C ILE A 70 12.48 -2.92 6.21
N GLY A 71 13.75 -2.75 6.60
CA GLY A 71 14.61 -1.65 6.15
C GLY A 71 14.80 -1.63 4.63
N GLU A 72 15.12 -2.79 4.03
CA GLU A 72 15.24 -2.93 2.57
C GLU A 72 13.90 -2.75 1.86
N ILE A 73 12.83 -3.29 2.43
CA ILE A 73 11.47 -3.11 1.89
C ILE A 73 11.11 -1.63 1.84
N VAL A 74 11.30 -0.90 2.95
CA VAL A 74 11.02 0.54 3.03
C VAL A 74 11.90 1.34 2.08
N TYR A 75 13.17 0.94 1.92
CA TYR A 75 14.04 1.53 0.92
C TYR A 75 13.46 1.37 -0.49
N HIS A 76 13.10 0.15 -0.91
CA HIS A 76 12.48 -0.10 -2.22
C HIS A 76 11.12 0.58 -2.40
N ILE A 77 10.33 0.76 -1.34
CA ILE A 77 9.11 1.58 -1.41
C ILE A 77 9.46 3.03 -1.73
N ARG A 78 10.48 3.59 -1.05
CA ARG A 78 10.92 4.98 -1.26
C ARG A 78 11.58 5.22 -2.61
N THR A 79 12.33 4.24 -3.14
CA THR A 79 13.09 4.38 -4.39
C THR A 79 12.34 3.88 -5.62
N ASN A 80 11.67 2.73 -5.52
CA ASN A 80 11.06 2.03 -6.65
C ASN A 80 9.52 2.13 -6.64
N CYS A 81 8.93 2.47 -5.48
CA CYS A 81 7.49 2.46 -5.23
C CYS A 81 6.86 1.09 -5.42
N ASN A 82 7.57 0.08 -4.93
CA ASN A 82 6.94 -1.20 -4.63
C ASN A 82 5.75 -0.95 -3.70
N TYR A 83 4.73 -1.79 -3.79
CA TYR A 83 3.51 -1.67 -2.99
C TYR A 83 2.72 -0.36 -3.18
N PHE A 84 2.92 0.36 -4.31
CA PHE A 84 2.19 1.61 -4.59
C PHE A 84 0.68 1.43 -4.50
N ASP A 85 0.14 0.35 -5.04
CA ASP A 85 -1.31 0.07 -5.01
C ASP A 85 -1.78 -0.20 -3.58
N GLN A 86 -1.01 -0.96 -2.80
CA GLN A 86 -1.34 -1.27 -1.40
C GLN A 86 -1.27 -0.02 -0.51
N ILE A 87 -0.28 0.86 -0.72
CA ILE A 87 -0.16 2.13 0.01
C ILE A 87 -1.30 3.08 -0.38
N SER A 88 -1.59 3.19 -1.68
CA SER A 88 -2.66 4.06 -2.19
C SER A 88 -4.04 3.63 -1.66
N ARG A 89 -4.31 2.32 -1.63
CA ARG A 89 -5.55 1.75 -1.07
C ARG A 89 -5.69 1.91 0.45
N ASN A 90 -4.61 2.23 1.16
CA ASN A 90 -4.60 2.40 2.62
C ASN A 90 -4.13 3.81 3.03
N VAL A 91 -4.35 4.82 2.19
CA VAL A 91 -3.78 6.16 2.40
C VAL A 91 -4.18 6.76 3.75
N ASP A 92 -5.40 6.50 4.23
CA ASP A 92 -5.90 6.99 5.52
C ASP A 92 -5.14 6.38 6.70
N ARG A 93 -4.85 5.08 6.62
CA ARG A 93 -4.03 4.36 7.60
C ARG A 93 -2.57 4.84 7.59
N PHE A 94 -2.06 5.29 6.45
CA PHE A 94 -0.71 5.87 6.36
C PHE A 94 -0.65 7.31 6.87
N ALA A 95 -1.69 8.09 6.61
CA ALA A 95 -1.81 9.46 7.07
C ALA A 95 -1.82 9.53 8.60
N SER A 96 -2.54 8.64 9.28
CA SER A 96 -2.58 8.59 10.74
C SER A 96 -1.24 8.23 11.39
N LEU A 97 -0.39 7.47 10.69
CA LEU A 97 0.94 7.09 11.17
C LEU A 97 2.03 8.11 10.81
N GLY A 98 1.75 9.08 9.92
CA GLY A 98 2.70 10.10 9.48
C GLY A 98 3.85 9.56 8.60
N PHE A 99 3.62 8.47 7.88
CA PHE A 99 4.63 7.86 6.99
C PHE A 99 4.59 8.51 5.60
N GLU A 100 5.57 9.35 5.28
CA GLU A 100 5.71 9.96 3.95
C GLU A 100 6.47 9.07 2.94
N LEU A 101 6.04 7.81 2.75
CA LEU A 101 6.79 6.83 1.96
C LEU A 101 6.78 7.11 0.44
N LEU A 102 5.75 7.77 -0.08
CA LEU A 102 5.55 7.98 -1.51
C LEU A 102 5.68 9.44 -1.96
N LYS A 103 6.12 10.36 -1.08
CA LYS A 103 6.13 11.81 -1.35
C LYS A 103 6.79 12.17 -2.68
N LYS A 104 7.97 11.62 -2.95
CA LYS A 104 8.72 11.88 -4.19
C LYS A 104 7.92 11.47 -5.44
N LYS A 105 7.37 10.25 -5.50
CA LYS A 105 6.60 9.81 -6.69
C LYS A 105 5.20 10.39 -6.75
N ARG A 106 4.53 10.66 -5.63
CA ARG A 106 3.28 11.44 -5.61
C ARG A 106 3.52 12.79 -6.28
N ASN A 107 4.61 13.47 -5.94
CA ASN A 107 4.99 14.72 -6.59
C ASN A 107 5.32 14.55 -8.08
N GLN A 108 5.85 13.40 -8.50
CA GLN A 108 6.15 13.15 -9.92
C GLN A 108 4.94 12.74 -10.76
N ARG A 109 3.98 12.01 -10.17
CA ARG A 109 2.86 11.41 -10.90
C ARG A 109 1.55 12.14 -10.70
N VAL A 110 1.25 12.54 -9.47
CA VAL A 110 -0.04 13.13 -9.09
C VAL A 110 -0.02 14.63 -9.29
N GLU A 111 1.06 15.33 -8.93
CA GLU A 111 1.11 16.80 -9.08
C GLU A 111 0.95 17.28 -10.52
N PRO A 112 1.57 16.67 -11.56
CA PRO A 112 1.31 17.12 -12.94
C PRO A 112 -0.15 16.96 -13.36
N ILE A 113 -0.82 15.91 -12.88
CA ILE A 113 -2.24 15.64 -13.16
C ILE A 113 -3.11 16.68 -12.44
N LEU A 114 -2.84 16.94 -11.15
CA LEU A 114 -3.53 17.96 -10.38
C LEU A 114 -3.35 19.36 -10.96
N ALA A 115 -2.13 19.69 -11.40
CA ALA A 115 -1.85 20.97 -12.05
C ALA A 115 -2.60 21.11 -13.38
N THR A 116 -2.69 20.03 -14.17
CA THR A 116 -3.48 20.02 -15.40
C THR A 116 -4.97 20.22 -15.11
N PHE A 117 -5.51 19.52 -14.12
CA PHE A 117 -6.90 19.66 -13.71
C PHE A 117 -7.21 21.08 -13.18
N GLU A 118 -6.31 21.66 -12.39
CA GLU A 118 -6.42 23.03 -11.89
C GLU A 118 -6.44 24.06 -13.02
N VAL A 119 -5.63 23.90 -14.07
CA VAL A 119 -5.67 24.75 -15.25
C VAL A 119 -7.02 24.67 -15.97
N LEU A 120 -7.61 23.47 -16.05
CA LEU A 120 -8.87 23.25 -16.76
C LEU A 120 -10.13 23.65 -15.96
N HIS A 121 -10.09 23.50 -14.64
CA HIS A 121 -11.28 23.62 -13.79
C HIS A 121 -11.18 24.71 -12.71
N GLY A 122 -10.00 25.33 -12.53
CA GLY A 122 -9.77 26.42 -11.57
C GLY A 122 -9.68 25.98 -10.10
N HIS A 123 -9.70 24.67 -9.83
CA HIS A 123 -9.54 24.09 -8.49
C HIS A 123 -8.88 22.71 -8.55
N ARG A 124 -8.47 22.15 -7.41
CA ARG A 124 -7.86 20.80 -7.30
C ARG A 124 -8.78 19.73 -6.73
N ASP A 125 -10.01 20.09 -6.38
CA ASP A 125 -11.01 19.15 -5.86
C ASP A 125 -11.58 18.29 -6.98
N ILE A 126 -10.93 17.15 -7.24
CA ILE A 126 -11.35 16.21 -8.28
C ILE A 126 -12.52 15.35 -7.76
N PRO A 127 -13.69 15.36 -8.43
CA PRO A 127 -14.79 14.45 -8.12
C PRO A 127 -14.36 12.98 -8.21
N ILE A 128 -14.89 12.12 -7.33
CA ILE A 128 -14.50 10.70 -7.29
C ILE A 128 -14.87 9.94 -8.58
N ASP A 129 -15.85 10.43 -9.32
CA ASP A 129 -16.34 9.91 -10.59
C ASP A 129 -15.72 10.61 -11.81
N PHE A 130 -14.72 11.48 -11.59
CA PHE A 130 -14.04 12.16 -12.68
C PHE A 130 -13.28 11.16 -13.57
N VAL A 131 -13.63 11.16 -14.85
CA VAL A 131 -12.96 10.38 -15.89
C VAL A 131 -12.08 11.31 -16.71
N VAL A 132 -10.79 10.98 -16.80
CA VAL A 132 -9.86 11.70 -17.68
C VAL A 132 -10.36 11.57 -19.12
N PRO A 133 -10.70 12.69 -19.81
CA PRO A 133 -11.13 12.64 -21.19
C PRO A 133 -10.05 12.01 -22.08
N SER A 134 -10.46 11.20 -23.07
CA SER A 134 -9.53 10.58 -24.01
C SER A 134 -8.96 11.54 -25.04
N GLU A 135 -9.54 12.73 -25.17
CA GLU A 135 -9.14 13.76 -26.11
C GLU A 135 -8.46 14.92 -25.36
N ALA A 136 -7.45 15.52 -25.99
CA ALA A 136 -6.78 16.70 -25.44
C ALA A 136 -7.73 17.92 -25.48
N PRO A 137 -7.64 18.82 -24.48
CA PRO A 137 -8.39 20.07 -24.48
C PRO A 137 -8.01 21.00 -25.63
#